data_AF-A0A347ACR5-F1
#
_entry.id   AF-A0A347ACR5-F1
#
_cell.length_a   1.000
_cell.length_b   1.000
_cell.length_c   1.000
_cell.angle_alpha   90.00
_cell.angle_beta   90.00
_cell.angle_gamma   90.00
#
_symmetry.space_group_name_H-M   'P 1'
#
loop_
_entity.id
_entity.type
_entity.pdbx_description
1 polymer ?
#
loop_
_entity_poly.entity_id
_entity_poly.type
_entity_poly.pdbx_seq_one_letter_code
_entity_poly.pdbx_strand_id
1 'polypeptide(L)' 'MKTLYIASYLMFIISLVSIAYALIFNPPSWIVYGISIVFIPVAILSFGLISMAKIKEEEEDERRDEPFIGY' A
#
# COMPACT_ATOMS: atom_id res chain seq x y z
N MET A 1 10.48 6.91 9.09
CA MET A 1 9.27 6.17 8.64
C MET A 1 8.33 7.00 7.76
N LYS A 2 8.18 8.33 7.97
CA LYS A 2 7.30 9.20 7.15
C LYS A 2 7.50 9.08 5.62
N THR A 3 8.75 9.11 5.14
CA THR A 3 9.01 9.08 3.68
C THR A 3 8.57 7.77 3.03
N LEU A 4 8.77 6.63 3.71
CA LEU A 4 8.34 5.32 3.21
C LEU A 4 6.81 5.22 3.19
N TYR A 5 6.15 5.70 4.24
CA TYR A 5 4.68 5.73 4.29
C TYR A 5 4.08 6.56 3.14
N ILE A 6 4.62 7.77 2.92
CA ILE A 6 4.20 8.65 1.84
C ILE A 6 4.46 8.00 0.47
N ALA A 7 5.62 7.38 0.29
CA ALA A 7 5.97 6.70 -0.95
C ALA A 7 5.05 5.50 -1.22
N SER A 8 4.75 4.67 -0.21
CA SER A 8 3.79 3.57 -0.33
C SER A 8 2.40 4.07 -0.70
N TYR A 9 1.93 5.16 -0.09
CA TYR A 9 0.62 5.75 -0.40
C TYR A 9 0.56 6.29 -1.84
N LEU A 10 1.62 6.96 -2.30
CA LEU A 10 1.73 7.43 -3.68
C LEU A 10 1.73 6.26 -4.67
N MET A 11 2.51 5.21 -4.42
CA MET A 11 2.53 4.02 -5.27
C MET A 11 1.16 3.34 -5.33
N PHE A 12 0.46 3.28 -4.19
CA PHE A 12 -0.89 2.73 -4.13
C PHE A 12 -1.87 3.54 -4.99
N ILE A 13 -1.91 4.87 -4.85
CA ILE A 13 -2.79 5.72 -5.66
C ILE A 13 -2.49 5.58 -7.16
N ILE A 14 -1.21 5.66 -7.55
CA ILE A 14 -0.81 5.54 -8.96
C ILE A 14 -1.25 4.20 -9.55
N SER A 15 -1.11 3.13 -8.76
CA SER A 15 -1.55 1.79 -9.18
C SER A 15 -3.06 1.72 -9.39
N LEU A 16 -3.87 2.29 -8.49
CA LEU A 16 -5.32 2.33 -8.62
C LEU A 16 -5.76 3.14 -9.84
N VAL A 17 -5.15 4.31 -10.08
CA VAL A 17 -5.46 5.15 -11.24
C VAL A 17 -5.12 4.42 -12.55
N SER A 18 -3.99 3.73 -12.59
CA SER A 18 -3.57 2.97 -13.78
C SER A 18 -4.52 1.80 -14.07
N ILE A 19 -4.95 1.08 -13.04
CA ILE A 19 -5.94 0.00 -13.17
C ILE A 19 -7.30 0.55 -13.60
N ALA A 20 -7.76 1.65 -12.99
CA ALA A 20 -9.01 2.32 -13.36
C ALA A 20 -8.97 2.82 -14.82
N TYR A 21 -7.84 3.36 -15.27
CA TYR A 21 -7.65 3.75 -16.67
C TYR A 21 -7.84 2.56 -17.62
N ALA A 22 -7.22 1.42 -17.32
CA ALA A 22 -7.37 0.20 -18.13
C ALA A 22 -8.82 -0.30 -18.20
N LEU A 23 -9.59 -0.14 -17.11
CA LEU A 23 -11.00 -0.54 -17.04
C LEU A 23 -11.93 0.42 -17.80
N ILE A 24 -11.71 1.73 -17.70
CA ILE A 24 -12.63 2.75 -18.25
C ILE A 24 -12.38 2.98 -19.74
N PHE A 25 -11.13 3.07 -20.16
CA PHE A 25 -10.76 3.50 -21.52
C PHE A 25 -10.54 2.33 -22.48
N ASN A 26 -10.61 1.09 -21.99
CA ASN A 26 -10.44 -0.15 -22.77
C ASN A 26 -9.29 -0.08 -23.81
N PRO A 27 -8.05 0.20 -23.37
CA PRO A 27 -6.90 0.27 -24.27
C PRO A 27 -6.59 -1.12 -24.86
N PRO A 28 -5.73 -1.21 -25.89
CA PRO A 28 -5.28 -2.48 -26.45
C PRO A 28 -4.87 -3.52 -25.39
N SER A 29 -5.18 -4.79 -25.63
CA SER A 29 -5.01 -5.87 -24.63
C SER A 29 -3.58 -5.98 -24.09
N TRP A 30 -2.55 -5.70 -24.91
CA TRP A 30 -1.16 -5.71 -24.47
C TRP A 30 -0.87 -4.62 -23.42
N ILE A 31 -1.53 -3.46 -23.49
CA ILE A 31 -1.45 -2.39 -22.49
C ILE A 31 -2.16 -2.84 -21.21
N VAL A 32 -3.35 -3.43 -21.33
CA VAL A 32 -4.10 -3.96 -20.18
C VAL A 32 -3.26 -4.99 -19.44
N TYR A 33 -2.66 -5.95 -20.14
CA TYR A 33 -1.78 -6.95 -19.52
C TYR A 33 -0.54 -6.32 -18.89
N GLY A 34 0.10 -5.36 -19.55
CA GLY A 34 1.23 -4.63 -18.96
C GLY A 34 0.85 -3.91 -17.66
N ILE A 35 -0.30 -3.23 -17.65
CA ILE A 35 -0.83 -2.57 -16.46
C ILE A 35 -1.13 -3.58 -15.36
N SER A 36 -1.81 -4.69 -15.68
CA SER A 36 -2.18 -5.70 -14.68
C SER A 36 -0.98 -6.38 -14.05
N ILE A 37 0.03 -6.77 -14.84
CA ILE A 37 1.22 -7.47 -14.36
C ILE A 37 2.03 -6.59 -13.40
N VAL A 38 2.08 -5.28 -13.64
CA VAL A 38 2.88 -4.35 -12.82
C VAL A 38 2.06 -3.76 -11.68
N PHE A 39 0.91 -3.15 -11.97
CA PHE A 39 0.20 -2.32 -11.00
C PHE A 39 -0.66 -3.13 -10.03
N ILE A 40 -1.10 -4.35 -10.35
CA ILE A 40 -1.81 -5.18 -9.35
C ILE A 40 -0.86 -5.61 -8.22
N PRO A 41 0.33 -6.19 -8.49
CA PRO A 41 1.28 -6.50 -7.42
C PRO A 41 1.73 -5.26 -6.64
N VAL A 42 1.99 -4.13 -7.32
CA VAL A 42 2.36 -2.88 -6.66
C VAL A 42 1.25 -2.39 -5.75
N ALA A 43 -0.02 -2.49 -6.15
CA ALA A 43 -1.17 -2.13 -5.31
C ALA A 43 -1.21 -2.98 -4.03
N ILE A 44 -1.07 -4.30 -4.17
CA ILE A 44 -1.12 -5.24 -3.02
C ILE A 44 0.04 -4.99 -2.06
N LEU A 45 1.26 -4.85 -2.58
CA LEU A 45 2.46 -4.63 -1.76
C LEU A 45 2.42 -3.28 -1.05
N SER A 46 2.06 -2.21 -1.77
CA SER A 46 1.96 -0.87 -1.16
C SER A 46 0.88 -0.80 -0.10
N PHE A 47 -0.28 -1.45 -0.32
CA PHE A 47 -1.31 -1.59 0.70
C PHE A 47 -0.83 -2.35 1.94
N GLY A 48 -0.10 -3.47 1.75
CA GLY A 48 0.50 -4.22 2.85
C GLY A 48 1.45 -3.36 3.70
N LEU A 49 2.30 -2.54 3.06
CA LEU A 49 3.21 -1.62 3.74
C LEU A 49 2.47 -0.51 4.51
N ILE A 50 1.39 0.04 3.93
CA ILE A 50 0.55 1.06 4.60
C ILE A 50 -0.12 0.45 5.84
N SER A 51 -0.65 -0.78 5.73
CA SER A 51 -1.29 -1.48 6.84
C SER A 51 -0.31 -1.77 7.98
N MET A 52 0.88 -2.30 7.66
CA MET A 52 1.94 -2.54 8.65
C MET A 52 2.39 -1.26 9.36
N ALA A 53 2.47 -0.14 8.63
CA ALA A 53 2.83 1.14 9.22
C ALA A 53 1.77 1.66 10.20
N LYS A 54 0.48 1.42 9.92
CA LYS A 54 -0.64 1.78 10.82
C LYS A 54 -0.66 0.93 12.09
N ILE A 55 -0.46 -0.38 11.97
CA ILE A 55 -0.40 -1.30 13.11
C ILE A 55 0.71 -0.89 14.09
N LYS A 56 1.87 -0.48 13.57
CA LYS A 56 2.99 -0.06 14.42
C LYS A 56 2.69 1.21 15.23
N GLU A 57 1.89 2.13 14.70
CA GLU A 57 1.44 3.32 15.44
C GLU A 57 0.46 2.95 16.56
N GLU A 58 -0.46 2.02 16.29
CA GLU A 58 -1.43 1.53 17.28
C GLU A 58 -0.76 0.70 18.41
N GLU A 59 0.24 -0.14 18.08
CA GLU A 59 1.02 -0.90 19.07
C GLU A 59 1.96 -0.02 19.93
N GLU A 60 2.45 1.11 19.41
CA GLU A 60 3.28 2.04 20.20
C GLU A 60 2.49 2.69 21.34
N ASP A 61 1.20 2.94 21.14
CA ASP A 61 0.31 3.46 22.18
C ASP A 61 -0.02 2.39 23.24
N GLU A 62 -0.31 1.14 22.85
CA GLU A 62 -0.57 0.05 23.81
C GLU A 62 0.68 -0.30 24.64
N ARG A 63 1.86 -0.41 24.02
CA ARG A 63 3.12 -0.69 24.73
C ARG A 63 3.55 0.42 25.68
N ARG A 64 3.04 1.65 25.52
CA ARG A 64 3.31 2.76 26.43
C ARG A 64 2.55 2.62 27.75
N ASP A 65 1.35 2.05 27.70
CA ASP A 65 0.47 1.86 28.85
C ASP A 65 0.59 0.47 29.49
N GLU A 66 1.27 -0.47 28.82
CA GLU A 66 1.66 -1.74 29.43
C GLU A 66 2.66 -1.49 30.59
N PRO A 67 2.32 -1.87 31.83
CA PRO A 67 3.30 -1.82 32.92
C PRO A 67 4.47 -2.73 32.55
N PHE A 68 5.71 -2.29 32.77
CA PHE A 68 6.90 -3.10 32.56
C PHE A 68 6.92 -4.30 33.53
N ILE A 69 6.18 -5.35 33.22
CA ILE A 69 6.29 -6.67 33.85
C ILE A 69 7.34 -7.47 33.09
N GLY A 70 8.60 -7.09 33.30
CA GLY A 70 9.74 -7.96 33.05
C GLY A 70 9.78 -9.02 34.13
N TYR A 71 9.27 -10.21 33.82
CA TYR A 71 9.71 -11.43 34.52
C TYR A 71 11.12 -11.79 34.08
#